data_AF-A0A4U0RGG4-F1
#
_entry.id   AF-A0A4U0RGG4-F1
#
_cell.length_a   1.000
_cell.length_b   1.000
_cell.length_c   1.000
_cell.angle_alpha   90.00
_cell.angle_beta   90.00
_cell.angle_gamma   90.00
#
_symmetry.space_group_name_H-M   'P 1'
#
loop_
_entity.id
_entity.type
_entity.pdbx_description
1 polymer ?
#
loop_
_entity_poly.entity_id
_entity_poly.type
_entity_poly.pdbx_seq_one_letter_code
_entity_poly.pdbx_strand_id
1 'polypeptide(L)'
;MSQIEVKANFTVDEAGVIEGIAWPFGSPDRVGDLIELGAFAKAMPPIPMLAFHEQRETVGVWDSIEERPDGLHVKGRLLIEDLPRAREVRAMIRERALSGLSIGFASTKAAPRRGGGRTISALDLLEISVVAVGAHPGARITSAKDYDMTDDTQTPDIAALEAKMTAIEQKADNSALVARLDKLEAKSNRHQGTTEAKDELTAERKAFASYLRHGDKLAEEDRKALNVTSDTQGGFLAPPEMSSEVIRDLIEYSPIRSYASVRNTGADSVIFPTRGDITNAQWVGEMEPHNESTITFGQREVEVHELATFVDISNRLLQDAPIAETEVRAALAEDFGKKEAEAFLWGTGVKMPEGVMVNTAIPEVANGHAANLSTDALIRLMYDLPQAYRSRGAWAMNGTTLGILRTLKDTQGQYIWQTSLQAGQPETILGRPVIEMVDLEDIAANQNPIIYGDFQAYRIVDRLSMSILVDPYSRARERITRIHATRRVGGAVLQPARFRKLRMSTT
;
A
#
# COMPACT_ATOMS: atom_id res chain seq x y z
N MET A 1 51.96 -14.74 4.27
CA MET A 1 51.36 -13.52 4.86
C MET A 1 49.86 -13.74 4.93
N SER A 2 49.41 -14.12 6.11
CA SER A 2 48.01 -14.40 6.45
C SER A 2 47.19 -13.11 6.40
N GLN A 3 46.24 -13.02 5.47
CA GLN A 3 45.18 -12.02 5.52
C GLN A 3 44.25 -12.37 6.68
N ILE A 4 44.23 -11.51 7.69
CA ILE A 4 43.30 -11.56 8.80
C ILE A 4 41.96 -11.02 8.26
N GLU A 5 41.09 -11.91 7.82
CA GLU A 5 39.66 -11.60 7.67
C GLU A 5 39.06 -11.46 9.08
N VAL A 6 38.89 -10.21 9.55
CA VAL A 6 38.01 -9.95 10.69
C VAL A 6 36.57 -10.06 10.20
N LYS A 7 36.01 -11.27 10.29
CA LYS A 7 34.55 -11.48 10.21
C LYS A 7 33.91 -10.82 11.45
N ALA A 8 33.63 -9.53 11.36
CA ALA A 8 32.69 -8.89 12.26
C ALA A 8 31.29 -9.44 11.93
N ASN A 9 30.81 -10.37 12.75
CA ASN A 9 29.42 -10.81 12.72
C ASN A 9 28.53 -9.60 12.96
N PHE A 10 27.83 -9.17 11.91
CA PHE A 10 26.71 -8.24 12.02
C PHE A 10 25.49 -9.10 12.33
N THR A 11 25.08 -9.17 13.58
CA THR A 11 23.83 -9.82 13.96
C THR A 11 22.80 -8.73 14.22
N VAL A 12 21.61 -8.84 13.62
CA VAL A 12 20.41 -8.20 14.19
C VAL A 12 19.92 -9.13 15.29
N ASP A 13 19.73 -8.60 16.48
CA ASP A 13 19.34 -9.38 17.65
C ASP A 13 17.93 -9.98 17.49
N GLU A 14 17.55 -10.91 18.36
CA GLU A 14 16.21 -11.52 18.34
C GLU A 14 15.10 -10.54 18.75
N ALA A 15 15.45 -9.47 19.48
CA ALA A 15 14.53 -8.44 19.96
C ALA A 15 14.23 -7.31 18.95
N GLY A 16 14.97 -7.23 17.84
CA GLY A 16 14.75 -6.23 16.78
C GLY A 16 15.42 -4.87 17.02
N VAL A 17 16.38 -4.76 17.94
CA VAL A 17 17.14 -3.53 18.21
C VAL A 17 18.11 -3.22 17.07
N ILE A 18 18.20 -1.94 16.68
CA ILE A 18 19.09 -1.45 15.63
C ILE A 18 19.82 -0.21 16.14
N GLU A 19 21.13 -0.17 15.93
CA GLU A 19 21.97 1.01 16.15
C GLU A 19 22.70 1.39 14.85
N GLY A 20 22.90 2.69 14.63
CA GLY A 20 23.60 3.16 13.44
C GLY A 20 24.01 4.62 13.49
N ILE A 21 24.75 5.03 12.47
CA ILE A 21 25.05 6.43 12.19
C ILE A 21 24.12 6.85 11.05
N ALA A 22 23.13 7.69 11.35
CA ALA A 22 22.15 8.18 10.39
C ALA A 22 22.74 9.26 9.48
N TRP A 23 23.68 10.07 9.99
CA TRP A 23 24.41 11.05 9.19
C TRP A 23 25.81 11.31 9.77
N PRO A 24 26.90 10.92 9.10
CA PRO A 24 28.25 11.26 9.56
C PRO A 24 28.58 12.73 9.24
N PHE A 25 29.32 13.39 10.13
CA PHE A 25 29.75 14.76 9.90
C PHE A 25 31.07 14.84 9.13
N GLY A 26 31.33 16.00 8.51
CA GLY A 26 32.61 16.32 7.88
C GLY A 26 32.75 15.93 6.39
N SER A 27 31.80 15.18 5.82
CA SER A 27 31.75 14.89 4.37
C SER A 27 30.40 15.25 3.76
N PRO A 28 30.35 15.65 2.47
CA PRO A 28 29.10 15.78 1.75
C PRO A 28 28.52 14.42 1.38
N ASP A 29 27.20 14.38 1.21
CA ASP A 29 26.49 13.24 0.64
C ASP A 29 26.68 13.12 -0.89
N ARG A 30 25.95 12.19 -1.52
CA ARG A 30 26.03 11.95 -2.96
C ARG A 30 25.54 13.11 -3.84
N VAL A 31 24.74 14.03 -3.30
CA VAL A 31 24.22 15.20 -4.04
C VAL A 31 24.95 16.51 -3.66
N GLY A 32 25.91 16.42 -2.74
CA GLY A 32 26.79 17.52 -2.33
C GLY A 32 26.37 18.23 -1.03
N ASP A 33 25.28 17.80 -0.39
CA ASP A 33 24.77 18.40 0.84
C ASP A 33 25.64 17.97 2.03
N LEU A 34 25.94 18.93 2.91
CA LEU A 34 26.68 18.72 4.16
C LEU A 34 25.88 19.31 5.31
N ILE A 35 25.59 18.48 6.29
CA ILE A 35 24.91 18.88 7.53
C ILE A 35 25.97 19.10 8.60
N GLU A 36 25.87 20.21 9.33
CA GLU A 36 26.83 20.58 10.38
C GLU A 36 26.37 20.07 11.76
N LEU A 37 27.34 19.88 12.67
CA LEU A 37 27.08 19.59 14.07
C LEU A 37 26.23 20.72 14.69
N GLY A 38 25.16 20.35 15.39
CA GLY A 38 24.15 21.23 15.96
C GLY A 38 22.92 21.42 15.07
N ALA A 39 22.93 20.92 13.83
CA ALA A 39 21.80 21.06 12.93
C ALA A 39 20.56 20.23 13.34
N PHE A 40 20.75 19.15 14.11
CA PHE A 40 19.67 18.28 14.62
C PHE A 40 19.24 18.65 16.04
N ALA A 41 19.60 19.83 16.56
CA ALA A 41 19.28 20.24 17.93
C ALA A 41 17.78 20.24 18.29
N LYS A 42 16.88 20.25 17.28
CA LYS A 42 15.42 20.15 17.46
C LYS A 42 14.86 18.74 17.30
N ALA A 43 15.68 17.77 16.90
CA ALA A 43 15.23 16.39 16.74
C ALA A 43 14.92 15.80 18.12
N MET A 44 13.69 15.34 18.29
CA MET A 44 13.23 14.71 19.52
C MET A 44 12.75 13.29 19.22
N PRO A 45 13.29 12.25 19.87
CA PRO A 45 12.70 10.92 19.81
C PRO A 45 11.34 10.90 20.54
N PRO A 46 10.44 9.96 20.21
CA PRO A 46 10.62 8.90 19.21
C PRO A 46 10.53 9.41 17.75
N ILE A 47 11.44 8.96 16.88
CA ILE A 47 11.36 9.23 15.43
C ILE A 47 10.92 7.96 14.69
N PRO A 48 9.99 8.03 13.72
CA PRO A 48 9.59 6.85 12.94
C PRO A 48 10.77 6.20 12.20
N MET A 49 10.87 4.87 12.30
CA MET A 49 11.78 4.07 11.48
C MET A 49 11.03 3.54 10.27
N LEU A 50 11.29 4.13 9.11
CA LEU A 50 10.69 3.71 7.85
C LEU A 50 11.59 2.71 7.11
N ALA A 51 11.02 1.97 6.17
CA ALA A 51 11.78 1.27 5.14
C ALA A 51 11.63 2.03 3.80
N PHE A 52 12.73 2.19 3.07
CA PHE A 52 12.72 2.76 1.71
C PHE A 52 12.08 4.16 1.55
N HIS A 53 12.07 4.99 2.60
CA HIS A 53 11.40 6.30 2.61
C HIS A 53 9.87 6.25 2.39
N GLU A 54 9.26 5.08 2.53
CA GLU A 54 7.82 4.91 2.35
C GLU A 54 7.10 5.08 3.70
N GLN A 55 6.21 6.07 3.80
CA GLN A 55 5.47 6.36 5.04
C GLN A 55 4.59 5.17 5.46
N ARG A 56 4.07 4.43 4.47
CA ARG A 56 3.29 3.19 4.70
C ARG A 56 4.14 2.03 5.21
N GLU A 57 5.47 2.11 5.09
CA GLU A 57 6.41 1.11 5.59
C GLU A 57 7.10 1.56 6.88
N THR A 58 6.32 2.06 7.84
CA THR A 58 6.81 2.27 9.21
C THR A 58 7.02 0.91 9.88
N VAL A 59 8.27 0.55 10.14
CA VAL A 59 8.68 -0.78 10.62
C VAL A 59 9.22 -0.78 12.04
N GLY A 60 9.43 0.40 12.62
CA GLY A 60 10.01 0.55 13.94
C GLY A 60 9.97 1.98 14.46
N VAL A 61 10.67 2.19 15.55
CA VAL A 61 10.84 3.50 16.17
C VAL A 61 12.31 3.68 16.57
N TRP A 62 12.85 4.88 16.38
CA TRP A 62 14.12 5.33 16.93
C TRP A 62 13.88 5.95 18.31
N ASP A 63 14.30 5.23 19.35
CA ASP A 63 14.09 5.61 20.75
C ASP A 63 15.14 6.62 21.24
N SER A 64 16.32 6.67 20.61
CA SER A 64 17.41 7.56 20.99
C SER A 64 18.12 8.12 19.76
N ILE A 65 18.43 9.42 19.84
CA ILE A 65 19.17 10.16 18.83
C ILE A 65 20.18 11.04 19.57
N GLU A 66 21.44 10.94 19.18
CA GLU A 66 22.53 11.66 19.81
C GLU A 66 23.46 12.25 18.74
N GLU A 67 23.63 13.57 18.77
CA GLU A 67 24.67 14.23 17.99
C GLU A 67 26.01 14.06 18.67
N ARG A 68 26.93 13.36 18.01
CA ARG A 68 28.32 13.20 18.43
C ARG A 68 29.25 13.90 17.43
N PRO A 69 30.51 14.19 17.79
CA PRO A 69 31.44 14.87 16.88
C PRO A 69 31.65 14.16 15.53
N ASP A 70 31.44 12.83 15.48
CA ASP A 70 31.59 12.00 14.29
C ASP A 70 30.30 11.83 13.47
N GLY A 71 29.12 12.17 14.02
CA GLY A 71 27.85 12.07 13.32
C GLY A 71 26.61 12.04 14.22
N LEU A 72 25.44 11.91 13.59
CA LEU A 72 24.16 11.62 14.23
C LEU A 72 24.05 10.11 14.49
N HIS A 73 24.19 9.71 15.75
CA HIS A 73 24.01 8.32 16.19
C HIS A 73 22.56 8.08 16.58
N VAL A 74 22.03 6.93 16.18
CA VAL A 74 20.62 6.57 16.40
C VAL A 74 20.54 5.15 16.94
N LYS A 75 19.58 4.94 17.85
CA LYS A 75 19.25 3.63 18.41
C LYS A 75 17.73 3.48 18.47
N GLY A 76 17.23 2.34 18.04
CA GLY A 76 15.81 2.06 17.94
C GLY A 76 15.51 0.58 17.91
N ARG A 77 14.22 0.26 17.70
CA ARG A 77 13.72 -1.11 17.61
C ARG A 77 12.72 -1.27 16.48
N LEU A 78 12.82 -2.39 15.78
CA LEU A 78 11.81 -2.89 14.85
C LEU A 78 10.65 -3.50 15.65
N LEU A 79 9.41 -3.24 15.23
CA LEU A 79 8.20 -3.80 15.84
C LEU A 79 7.94 -5.22 15.31
N ILE A 80 8.90 -6.12 15.51
CA ILE A 80 8.90 -7.46 14.91
C ILE A 80 7.80 -8.39 15.40
N GLU A 81 7.33 -8.19 16.63
CA GLU A 81 6.23 -8.99 17.20
C GLU A 81 4.87 -8.59 16.60
N ASP A 82 4.69 -7.29 16.36
CA ASP A 82 3.40 -6.73 15.95
C ASP A 82 3.26 -6.61 14.42
N LEU A 83 4.37 -6.39 13.70
CA LEU A 83 4.36 -6.08 12.27
C LEU A 83 5.09 -7.15 11.44
N PRO A 84 4.38 -7.87 10.55
CA PRO A 84 5.00 -8.79 9.58
C PRO A 84 6.07 -8.10 8.72
N ARG A 85 5.82 -6.86 8.29
CA ARG A 85 6.78 -6.08 7.49
C ARG A 85 8.07 -5.79 8.24
N ALA A 86 8.01 -5.57 9.56
CA ALA A 86 9.20 -5.39 10.38
C ALA A 86 10.06 -6.66 10.44
N ARG A 87 9.45 -7.85 10.43
CA ARG A 87 10.17 -9.13 10.36
C ARG A 87 10.87 -9.33 9.01
N GLU A 88 10.22 -8.97 7.91
CA GLU A 88 10.84 -8.99 6.57
C GLU A 88 12.03 -8.04 6.48
N VAL A 89 11.86 -6.80 6.97
CA VAL A 89 12.95 -5.81 7.00
C VAL A 89 14.08 -6.27 7.91
N ARG A 90 13.79 -6.86 9.07
CA ARG A 90 14.81 -7.49 9.93
C ARG A 90 15.60 -8.56 9.19
N ALA A 91 14.94 -9.43 8.43
CA ALA A 91 15.60 -10.45 7.63
C ALA A 91 16.53 -9.83 6.57
N MET A 92 16.07 -8.77 5.89
CA MET A 92 16.89 -8.06 4.90
C MET A 92 18.09 -7.33 5.52
N ILE A 93 17.96 -6.77 6.72
CA ILE A 93 19.09 -6.16 7.45
C ILE A 93 20.09 -7.24 7.88
N ARG A 94 19.60 -8.37 8.41
CA ARG A 94 20.43 -9.51 8.83
C ARG A 94 21.29 -10.04 7.68
N GLU A 95 20.70 -10.16 6.49
CA GLU A 95 21.40 -10.59 5.27
C GLU A 95 22.19 -9.46 4.59
N ARG A 96 22.28 -8.27 5.22
CA ARG A 96 22.97 -7.07 4.71
C ARG A 96 22.43 -6.56 3.37
N ALA A 97 21.22 -6.95 2.98
CA ALA A 97 20.52 -6.36 1.84
C ALA A 97 20.11 -4.90 2.16
N LEU A 98 19.84 -4.60 3.43
CA LEU A 98 19.61 -3.25 3.95
C LEU A 98 20.65 -2.93 5.02
N SER A 99 21.74 -2.27 4.63
CA SER A 99 22.82 -1.87 5.55
C SER A 99 22.94 -0.36 5.73
N GLY A 100 22.25 0.43 4.90
CA GLY A 100 22.32 1.89 4.89
C GLY A 100 21.23 2.53 5.77
N LEU A 101 21.54 3.73 6.25
CA LEU A 101 20.55 4.64 6.83
C LEU A 101 20.43 5.88 5.93
N SER A 102 19.25 6.46 5.91
CA SER A 102 18.96 7.68 5.17
C SER A 102 17.96 8.52 5.96
N ILE A 103 18.03 9.84 5.84
CA ILE A 103 17.19 10.76 6.62
C ILE A 103 16.30 11.59 5.71
N GLY A 104 15.05 11.76 6.12
CA GLY A 104 14.11 12.71 5.54
C GLY A 104 14.01 13.94 6.44
N PHE A 105 14.24 15.13 5.89
CA PHE A 105 14.25 16.37 6.66
C PHE A 105 13.79 17.58 5.86
N ALA A 106 13.35 18.62 6.57
CA ALA A 106 13.12 19.95 6.02
C ALA A 106 14.22 20.91 6.49
N SER A 107 14.98 21.49 5.56
CA SER A 107 16.05 22.45 5.91
C SER A 107 15.45 23.79 6.34
N THR A 108 15.79 24.28 7.54
CA THR A 108 15.33 25.58 8.04
C THR A 108 16.40 26.68 7.89
N LYS A 109 17.68 26.30 7.91
CA LYS A 109 18.81 27.19 7.61
C LYS A 109 19.87 26.47 6.79
N ALA A 110 20.03 26.90 5.54
CA ALA A 110 21.01 26.35 4.61
C ALA A 110 21.67 27.44 3.75
N ALA A 111 22.91 27.21 3.34
CA ALA A 111 23.67 28.07 2.42
C ALA A 111 24.21 27.24 1.25
N PRO A 112 24.28 27.78 0.03
CA PRO A 112 24.83 27.05 -1.12
C PRO A 112 26.34 26.82 -0.96
N ARG A 113 26.84 25.67 -1.43
CA ARG A 113 28.27 25.34 -1.43
C ARG A 113 28.91 25.53 -2.80
N ARG A 114 30.18 25.93 -2.78
CA ARG A 114 31.03 25.97 -3.97
C ARG A 114 31.39 24.53 -4.36
N GLY A 115 30.87 24.06 -5.49
CA GLY A 115 31.04 22.67 -5.96
C GLY A 115 29.75 21.85 -6.04
N GLY A 116 28.59 22.45 -5.74
CA GLY A 116 27.29 21.75 -5.72
C GLY A 116 26.84 21.43 -4.30
N GLY A 117 25.53 21.33 -4.09
CA GLY A 117 24.92 21.07 -2.79
C GLY A 117 24.85 22.28 -1.83
N ARG A 118 24.46 22.00 -0.59
CA ARG A 118 24.17 22.98 0.46
C ARG A 118 24.88 22.63 1.77
N THR A 119 25.30 23.64 2.52
CA THR A 119 25.66 23.52 3.93
C THR A 119 24.41 23.78 4.76
N ILE A 120 23.98 22.81 5.54
CA ILE A 120 22.77 22.87 6.37
C ILE A 120 23.19 23.00 7.83
N SER A 121 22.84 24.13 8.43
CA SER A 121 23.17 24.46 9.83
C SER A 121 21.97 24.31 10.79
N ALA A 122 20.76 24.14 10.25
CA ALA A 122 19.55 23.80 11.01
C ALA A 122 18.52 23.11 10.11
N LEU A 123 17.87 22.08 10.64
CA LEU A 123 16.82 21.33 9.96
C LEU A 123 15.80 20.78 10.96
N ASP A 124 14.63 20.41 10.45
CA ASP A 124 13.64 19.62 11.17
C ASP A 124 13.69 18.18 10.63
N LEU A 125 14.09 17.24 11.50
CA LEU A 125 14.23 15.82 11.16
C LEU A 125 12.85 15.16 11.20
N LEU A 126 12.43 14.57 10.08
CA LEU A 126 11.08 14.01 9.94
C LEU A 126 11.09 12.48 10.09
N GLU A 127 12.08 11.81 9.50
CA GLU A 127 12.18 10.36 9.52
C GLU A 127 13.62 9.88 9.32
N ILE A 128 13.89 8.67 9.78
CA ILE A 128 15.13 7.95 9.51
C ILE A 128 14.76 6.57 8.95
N SER A 129 15.12 6.34 7.69
CA SER A 129 14.82 5.14 6.94
C SER A 129 15.95 4.13 6.93
N VAL A 130 15.59 2.85 6.98
CA VAL A 130 16.47 1.73 6.62
C VAL A 130 16.43 1.53 5.11
N VAL A 131 17.60 1.57 4.46
CA VAL A 131 17.72 1.50 2.99
C VAL A 131 18.90 0.64 2.55
N ALA A 132 18.87 0.16 1.31
CA ALA A 132 20.01 -0.54 0.72
C ALA A 132 21.21 0.40 0.52
N VAL A 133 20.94 1.61 0.02
CA VAL A 133 21.96 2.64 -0.26
C VAL A 133 21.48 3.98 0.30
N GLY A 134 22.16 4.46 1.35
CA GLY A 134 21.89 5.78 1.91
C GLY A 134 22.32 6.93 0.99
N ALA A 135 21.63 8.06 1.09
CA ALA A 135 22.01 9.30 0.40
C ALA A 135 23.44 9.70 0.77
N HIS A 136 23.80 9.59 2.05
CA HIS A 136 25.16 9.76 2.53
C HIS A 136 25.91 8.41 2.57
N PRO A 137 27.05 8.22 1.86
CA PRO A 137 27.75 6.93 1.80
C PRO A 137 28.21 6.37 3.16
N GLY A 138 28.50 7.24 4.12
CA GLY A 138 28.90 6.84 5.47
C GLY A 138 27.74 6.55 6.44
N ALA A 139 26.47 6.81 6.05
CA ALA A 139 25.31 6.54 6.90
C ALA A 139 24.92 5.05 6.83
N ARG A 140 25.04 4.35 7.96
CA ARG A 140 24.95 2.89 8.02
C ARG A 140 24.54 2.39 9.40
N ILE A 141 23.96 1.20 9.41
CA ILE A 141 23.74 0.42 10.64
C ILE A 141 25.11 -0.04 11.14
N THR A 142 25.36 0.01 12.46
CA THR A 142 26.67 -0.26 13.08
C THR A 142 26.66 -1.46 14.03
N SER A 143 25.55 -1.74 14.72
CA SER A 143 25.40 -2.94 15.54
C SER A 143 23.92 -3.24 15.83
N ALA A 144 23.62 -4.50 16.16
CA ALA A 144 22.36 -4.87 16.75
C ALA A 144 22.64 -5.99 17.77
N LYS A 145 22.27 -5.74 19.03
CA LYS A 145 22.67 -6.54 20.20
C LYS A 145 21.49 -6.65 21.16
N ASP A 146 21.38 -7.84 21.77
CA ASP A 146 20.37 -8.19 22.77
C ASP A 146 20.23 -7.12 23.84
N TYR A 147 18.98 -6.74 24.12
CA TYR A 147 18.59 -6.02 25.32
C TYR A 147 17.71 -6.92 26.19
N ASP A 148 18.22 -7.22 27.38
CA ASP A 148 17.45 -7.85 28.46
C ASP A 148 16.46 -6.81 29.01
N MET A 149 15.17 -7.11 28.89
CA MET A 149 14.10 -6.37 29.54
C MET A 149 14.12 -6.72 31.04
N THR A 150 14.94 -6.05 31.82
CA THR A 150 14.77 -6.01 33.28
C THR A 150 14.07 -4.72 33.68
N ASP A 151 12.92 -4.91 34.32
CA ASP A 151 12.17 -4.00 35.18
C ASP A 151 13.01 -2.81 35.69
N ASP A 152 12.62 -1.59 35.30
CA ASP A 152 12.70 -0.47 36.23
C ASP A 152 11.63 0.58 35.88
N THR A 153 10.54 0.52 36.63
CA THR A 153 9.55 1.59 36.75
C THR A 153 10.21 2.82 37.37
N GLN A 154 10.32 3.90 36.60
CA GLN A 154 10.34 5.25 37.17
C GLN A 154 9.56 6.22 36.27
N THR A 155 8.33 6.50 36.69
CA THR A 155 7.54 7.65 36.28
C THR A 155 8.38 8.94 36.37
N PRO A 156 8.52 9.73 35.28
CA PRO A 156 9.20 11.01 35.36
C PRO A 156 8.35 12.03 36.13
N ASP A 157 8.99 12.66 37.10
CA ASP A 157 8.44 13.65 38.03
C ASP A 157 8.04 14.95 37.30
N ILE A 158 6.73 15.18 37.24
CA ILE A 158 6.07 16.32 36.58
C ILE A 158 6.42 17.65 37.30
N ALA A 159 6.85 17.61 38.57
CA ALA A 159 7.18 18.80 39.35
C ALA A 159 8.49 19.49 38.90
N ALA A 160 9.42 18.75 38.30
CA ALA A 160 10.71 19.31 37.87
C ALA A 160 10.63 20.14 36.58
N LEU A 161 9.58 19.94 35.76
CA LEU A 161 9.34 20.73 34.54
C LEU A 161 8.64 22.07 34.85
N GLU A 162 7.71 22.12 35.80
CA GLU A 162 7.00 23.36 36.18
C GLU A 162 7.93 24.40 36.85
N ALA A 163 8.96 23.93 37.58
CA ALA A 163 9.96 24.80 38.19
C ALA A 163 10.90 25.47 37.16
N LYS A 164 11.08 24.87 35.97
CA LYS A 164 11.92 25.45 34.91
C LYS A 164 11.16 26.45 34.03
N MET A 165 9.83 26.32 33.94
CA MET A 165 8.99 27.23 33.15
C MET A 165 8.80 28.59 33.86
N THR A 166 8.62 28.56 35.18
CA THR A 166 8.49 29.76 36.03
C THR A 166 9.79 30.56 36.18
N ALA A 167 10.95 29.92 36.03
CA ALA A 167 12.26 30.59 36.06
C ALA A 167 12.59 31.37 34.76
N ILE A 168 11.95 31.05 33.64
CA ILE A 168 12.17 31.71 32.35
C ILE A 168 11.30 32.96 32.21
N GLU A 169 10.11 33.00 32.83
CA GLU A 169 9.20 34.15 32.80
C GLU A 169 9.70 35.36 33.61
N GLN A 170 10.64 35.20 34.55
CA GLN A 170 11.13 36.28 35.41
C GLN A 170 12.41 37.00 34.93
N LYS A 171 12.89 36.75 33.70
CA LYS A 171 14.14 37.37 33.18
C LYS A 171 14.02 38.22 31.91
N ALA A 172 12.82 38.65 31.52
CA ALA A 172 12.63 39.60 30.42
C ALA A 172 12.19 40.99 30.92
N ASP A 173 13.15 41.92 31.01
CA ASP A 173 12.94 43.32 31.41
C ASP A 173 12.49 44.15 30.19
N ASN A 174 11.18 44.42 30.06
CA ASN A 174 10.57 45.10 28.90
C ASN A 174 10.48 46.64 29.03
N SER A 175 11.13 47.22 30.05
CA SER A 175 11.06 48.65 30.36
C SER A 175 11.64 49.58 29.27
N ALA A 176 12.61 49.11 28.49
CA ALA A 176 13.25 49.88 27.42
C ALA A 176 12.39 49.99 26.13
N LEU A 177 11.46 49.05 25.91
CA LEU A 177 10.59 49.02 24.73
C LEU A 177 9.39 49.96 24.89
N VAL A 178 8.88 50.13 26.10
CA VAL A 178 7.75 51.03 26.43
C VAL A 178 8.17 52.50 26.23
N ALA A 179 9.36 52.91 26.68
CA ALA A 179 9.85 54.28 26.53
C ALA A 179 10.12 54.70 25.05
N ARG A 180 10.32 53.73 24.16
CA ARG A 180 10.48 53.98 22.71
C ARG A 180 9.13 54.18 22.01
N LEU A 181 8.08 53.55 22.53
CA LEU A 181 6.72 53.65 22.00
C LEU A 181 6.10 55.03 22.30
N ASP A 182 6.26 55.53 23.53
CA ASP A 182 5.77 56.86 23.94
C ASP A 182 6.40 58.00 23.13
N LYS A 183 7.69 57.84 22.76
CA LYS A 183 8.41 58.82 21.92
C LYS A 183 7.96 58.82 20.46
N LEU A 184 7.41 57.71 19.96
CA LEU A 184 6.88 57.60 18.61
C LEU A 184 5.45 58.13 18.52
N GLU A 185 4.63 57.93 19.56
CA GLU A 185 3.29 58.51 19.65
C GLU A 185 3.31 60.04 19.76
N ALA A 186 4.25 60.62 20.50
CA ALA A 186 4.42 62.07 20.60
C ALA A 186 4.84 62.74 19.27
N LYS A 187 5.43 61.98 18.34
CA LYS A 187 5.82 62.46 17.00
C LYS A 187 4.70 62.37 15.97
N SER A 188 3.72 61.50 16.18
CA SER A 188 2.57 61.33 15.27
C SER A 188 1.53 62.45 15.43
N ASN A 189 1.46 63.08 16.61
CA ASN A 189 0.38 64.01 16.96
C ASN A 189 0.55 65.47 16.50
N ARG A 190 1.28 65.73 15.40
CA ARG A 190 1.27 67.04 14.72
C ARG A 190 0.93 66.87 13.25
N HIS A 191 -0.34 67.10 12.90
CA HIS A 191 -0.78 67.36 11.53
C HIS A 191 -1.53 68.69 11.48
N GLN A 192 -0.90 69.70 10.86
CA GLN A 192 -1.55 70.88 10.31
C GLN A 192 -2.25 70.48 9.00
N GLY A 193 -3.50 70.90 8.82
CA GLY A 193 -4.42 70.38 7.81
C GLY A 193 -4.46 71.11 6.47
N THR A 194 -5.26 70.55 5.56
CA THR A 194 -6.27 71.16 4.63
C THR A 194 -6.76 70.06 3.65
N THR A 195 -8.00 69.54 3.78
CA THR A 195 -9.22 69.73 2.91
C THR A 195 -9.01 69.32 1.43
N GLU A 196 -9.77 68.49 0.69
CA GLU A 196 -11.09 67.78 0.68
C GLU A 196 -10.91 66.52 -0.24
N ALA A 197 -11.73 65.46 -0.31
CA ALA A 197 -13.19 65.35 -0.40
C ALA A 197 -13.70 63.95 0.04
N LYS A 198 -14.96 63.92 0.49
CA LYS A 198 -15.66 62.82 1.15
C LYS A 198 -16.32 61.86 0.16
N ASP A 199 -16.21 60.56 0.43
CA ASP A 199 -17.16 59.54 -0.03
C ASP A 199 -17.80 58.93 1.23
N GLU A 200 -19.13 58.94 1.31
CA GLU A 200 -19.88 58.56 2.52
C GLU A 200 -19.73 57.07 2.81
N LEU A 201 -19.08 56.76 3.94
CA LEU A 201 -18.90 55.38 4.41
C LEU A 201 -20.15 54.89 5.14
N THR A 202 -20.76 53.84 4.60
CA THR A 202 -21.90 53.08 5.15
C THR A 202 -21.65 52.68 6.62
N ALA A 203 -22.72 52.63 7.42
CA ALA A 203 -22.67 52.42 8.87
C ALA A 203 -21.86 51.18 9.27
N GLU A 204 -21.86 50.14 8.43
CA GLU A 204 -21.14 48.88 8.64
C GLU A 204 -19.61 49.05 8.54
N ARG A 205 -19.12 49.95 7.67
CA ARG A 205 -17.66 50.25 7.56
C ARG A 205 -17.16 51.05 8.75
N LYS A 206 -18.00 51.90 9.35
CA LYS A 206 -17.67 52.61 10.60
C LYS A 206 -17.57 51.64 11.78
N ALA A 207 -18.50 50.69 11.89
CA ALA A 207 -18.47 49.67 12.92
C ALA A 207 -17.23 48.75 12.80
N PHE A 208 -16.89 48.32 11.58
CA PHE A 208 -15.69 47.50 11.32
C PHE A 208 -14.38 48.25 11.56
N ALA A 209 -14.30 49.53 11.17
CA ALA A 209 -13.13 50.36 11.43
C ALA A 209 -12.93 50.65 12.93
N SER A 210 -14.03 50.80 13.69
CA SER A 210 -13.97 50.93 15.15
C SER A 210 -13.56 49.63 15.85
N TYR A 211 -14.01 48.47 15.36
CA TYR A 211 -13.60 47.15 15.87
C TYR A 211 -12.09 46.91 15.68
N LEU A 212 -11.55 47.21 14.50
CA LEU A 212 -10.11 47.07 14.21
C LEU A 212 -9.23 48.00 15.07
N ARG A 213 -9.77 49.13 15.54
CA ARG A 213 -9.02 50.10 16.36
C ARG A 213 -9.17 49.89 17.86
N HIS A 214 -10.30 49.39 18.32
CA HIS A 214 -10.64 49.35 19.76
C HIS A 214 -10.87 47.94 20.32
N GLY A 215 -10.87 46.90 19.48
CA GLY A 215 -11.12 45.52 19.91
C GLY A 215 -12.49 45.37 20.59
N ASP A 216 -12.59 44.47 21.57
CA ASP A 216 -13.85 44.07 22.24
C ASP A 216 -14.46 45.12 23.21
N LYS A 217 -14.11 46.41 23.05
CA LYS A 217 -14.66 47.53 23.84
C LYS A 217 -15.57 48.44 22.98
N LEU A 218 -16.58 47.84 22.35
CA LEU A 218 -17.56 48.56 21.51
C LEU A 218 -18.89 48.82 22.26
N ALA A 219 -19.61 49.88 21.88
CA ALA A 219 -20.96 50.16 22.39
C ALA A 219 -21.96 49.07 21.95
N GLU A 220 -22.95 48.75 22.80
CA GLU A 220 -23.83 47.58 22.60
C GLU A 220 -24.61 47.56 21.26
N GLU A 221 -24.89 48.72 20.67
CA GLU A 221 -25.57 48.83 19.38
C GLU A 221 -24.71 48.33 18.21
N ASP A 222 -23.40 48.58 18.24
CA ASP A 222 -22.46 48.13 17.20
C ASP A 222 -22.10 46.64 17.35
N ARG A 223 -22.17 46.10 18.58
CA ARG A 223 -21.99 44.66 18.84
C ARG A 223 -23.15 43.81 18.33
N LYS A 224 -24.34 44.41 18.23
CA LYS A 224 -25.55 43.77 17.68
C LYS A 224 -25.51 43.65 16.16
N ALA A 225 -24.81 44.56 15.47
CA ALA A 225 -24.57 44.47 14.03
C ALA A 225 -23.52 43.40 13.67
N LEU A 226 -22.61 43.05 14.59
CA LEU A 226 -21.61 42.01 14.38
C LEU A 226 -22.12 40.58 14.65
N ASN A 227 -23.10 40.42 15.53
CA ASN A 227 -23.73 39.13 15.82
C ASN A 227 -24.95 38.91 14.92
N VAL A 228 -24.69 38.60 13.65
CA VAL A 228 -25.71 38.06 12.74
C VAL A 228 -25.60 36.55 12.76
N THR A 229 -26.40 35.94 13.62
CA THR A 229 -26.81 34.54 13.50
C THR A 229 -27.88 34.42 12.41
N SER A 230 -27.80 33.32 11.67
CA SER A 230 -28.70 32.83 10.61
C SER A 230 -28.43 33.30 9.16
N ASP A 231 -28.02 32.32 8.36
CA ASP A 231 -28.05 32.18 6.91
C ASP A 231 -28.75 33.29 6.13
N THR A 232 -27.99 34.01 5.29
CA THR A 232 -28.31 34.23 3.84
C THR A 232 -27.49 35.34 3.14
N GLN A 233 -26.60 36.10 3.79
CA GLN A 233 -25.88 37.20 3.09
C GLN A 233 -24.34 37.28 3.27
N GLY A 234 -23.71 36.45 4.10
CA GLY A 234 -22.25 36.43 4.27
C GLY A 234 -21.53 35.18 3.71
N GLY A 235 -22.27 34.12 3.38
CA GLY A 235 -21.71 32.82 2.99
C GLY A 235 -21.33 32.67 1.52
N PHE A 236 -21.52 33.70 0.69
CA PHE A 236 -21.25 33.62 -0.77
C PHE A 236 -19.83 34.00 -1.18
N LEU A 237 -19.02 34.55 -0.26
CA LEU A 237 -17.69 35.10 -0.60
C LEU A 237 -16.52 34.18 -0.23
N ALA A 238 -16.75 33.13 0.55
CA ALA A 238 -15.76 32.08 0.75
C ALA A 238 -15.97 31.02 -0.33
N PRO A 239 -15.06 30.87 -1.32
CA PRO A 239 -15.12 29.75 -2.22
C PRO A 239 -15.08 28.46 -1.40
N PRO A 240 -15.98 27.49 -1.63
CA PRO A 240 -15.81 26.17 -1.05
C PRO A 240 -14.45 25.62 -1.51
N GLU A 241 -13.64 25.17 -0.56
CA GLU A 241 -12.40 24.47 -0.88
C GLU A 241 -12.78 23.15 -1.57
N MET A 242 -12.60 23.12 -2.90
CA MET A 242 -12.77 21.90 -3.67
C MET A 242 -11.60 20.98 -3.32
N SER A 243 -11.90 19.88 -2.64
CA SER A 243 -10.92 18.81 -2.42
C SER A 243 -10.42 18.28 -3.76
N SER A 244 -9.12 18.03 -3.84
CA SER A 244 -8.49 17.35 -4.98
C SER A 244 -8.64 15.83 -4.89
N GLU A 245 -9.28 15.30 -3.84
CA GLU A 245 -9.50 13.86 -3.69
C GLU A 245 -10.79 13.41 -4.38
N VAL A 246 -10.67 12.38 -5.22
CA VAL A 246 -11.81 11.66 -5.78
C VAL A 246 -12.10 10.46 -4.86
N ILE A 247 -13.30 10.43 -4.26
CA ILE A 247 -13.76 9.28 -3.49
C ILE A 247 -14.06 8.15 -4.48
N ARG A 248 -13.42 6.99 -4.28
CA ARG A 248 -13.61 5.80 -5.10
C ARG A 248 -14.28 4.71 -4.27
N ASP A 249 -15.21 4.00 -4.91
CA ASP A 249 -15.72 2.76 -4.35
C ASP A 249 -14.67 1.65 -4.52
N LEU A 250 -14.58 0.74 -3.56
CA LEU A 250 -13.70 -0.42 -3.68
C LEU A 250 -14.26 -1.37 -4.77
N ILE A 251 -13.50 -1.56 -5.85
CA ILE A 251 -13.80 -2.57 -6.86
C ILE A 251 -13.03 -3.84 -6.51
N GLU A 252 -13.75 -4.86 -6.05
CA GLU A 252 -13.21 -6.19 -5.81
C GLU A 252 -13.23 -7.00 -7.10
N TYR A 253 -12.20 -7.82 -7.30
CA TYR A 253 -12.11 -8.79 -8.38
C TYR A 253 -11.30 -10.00 -7.93
N SER A 254 -11.54 -11.16 -8.54
CA SER A 254 -10.93 -12.41 -8.09
C SER A 254 -9.41 -12.43 -8.29
N PRO A 255 -8.60 -12.75 -7.26
CA PRO A 255 -7.15 -12.70 -7.31
C PRO A 255 -6.52 -13.92 -8.00
N ILE A 256 -7.14 -14.49 -9.04
CA ILE A 256 -6.67 -15.72 -9.71
C ILE A 256 -5.23 -15.61 -10.24
N ARG A 257 -4.81 -14.40 -10.65
CA ARG A 257 -3.48 -14.12 -11.19
C ARG A 257 -2.34 -14.33 -10.19
N SER A 258 -2.57 -14.13 -8.88
CA SER A 258 -1.52 -14.35 -7.86
C SER A 258 -1.27 -15.84 -7.57
N TYR A 259 -2.25 -16.70 -7.86
CA TYR A 259 -2.16 -18.14 -7.65
C TYR A 259 -1.85 -18.93 -8.93
N ALA A 260 -2.17 -18.37 -10.10
CA ALA A 260 -1.88 -18.95 -11.40
C ALA A 260 -0.41 -18.77 -11.83
N SER A 261 0.05 -19.59 -12.78
CA SER A 261 1.38 -19.41 -13.37
C SER A 261 1.33 -18.34 -14.45
N VAL A 262 2.07 -17.25 -14.28
CA VAL A 262 2.15 -16.15 -15.26
C VAL A 262 3.43 -16.27 -16.10
N ARG A 263 3.32 -16.05 -17.41
CA ARG A 263 4.44 -16.02 -18.35
C ARG A 263 4.30 -14.88 -19.36
N ASN A 264 5.38 -14.17 -19.62
CA ASN A 264 5.41 -13.18 -20.70
C ASN A 264 5.75 -13.83 -22.05
N THR A 265 5.14 -13.36 -23.14
CA THR A 265 5.40 -13.82 -24.51
C THR A 265 5.43 -12.64 -25.49
N GLY A 266 6.15 -12.79 -26.61
CA GLY A 266 6.04 -11.88 -27.76
C GLY A 266 5.09 -12.38 -28.85
N ALA A 267 4.75 -13.66 -28.84
CA ALA A 267 3.96 -14.33 -29.86
C ALA A 267 2.44 -14.18 -29.65
N ASP A 268 1.66 -14.40 -30.69
CA ASP A 268 0.17 -14.40 -30.66
C ASP A 268 -0.39 -15.58 -29.85
N SER A 269 0.38 -16.67 -29.73
CA SER A 269 0.01 -17.85 -28.95
C SER A 269 1.25 -18.55 -28.36
N VAL A 270 1.03 -19.42 -27.38
CA VAL A 270 2.08 -20.27 -26.79
C VAL A 270 1.62 -21.71 -26.77
N ILE A 271 2.37 -22.58 -27.46
CA ILE A 271 2.10 -24.02 -27.52
C ILE A 271 2.86 -24.74 -26.40
N PHE A 272 2.15 -25.56 -25.64
CA PHE A 272 2.69 -26.44 -24.62
C PHE A 272 2.58 -27.90 -25.08
N PRO A 273 3.69 -28.64 -25.22
CA PRO A 273 3.63 -30.06 -25.49
C PRO A 273 3.06 -30.78 -24.26
N THR A 274 2.05 -31.60 -24.47
CA THR A 274 1.46 -32.44 -23.43
C THR A 274 1.89 -33.89 -23.67
N ARG A 275 2.12 -34.63 -22.59
CA ARG A 275 2.28 -36.08 -22.68
C ARG A 275 0.91 -36.71 -22.47
N GLY A 276 0.52 -37.62 -23.37
CA GLY A 276 -0.69 -38.42 -23.22
C GLY A 276 -0.44 -39.55 -22.24
N ASP A 277 -0.07 -40.71 -22.78
CA ASP A 277 0.02 -41.94 -22.00
C ASP A 277 1.39 -42.14 -21.34
N ILE A 278 1.37 -42.87 -20.23
CA ILE A 278 2.57 -43.41 -19.59
C ILE A 278 2.93 -44.76 -20.22
N THR A 279 4.21 -45.13 -20.15
CA THR A 279 4.67 -46.43 -20.62
C THR A 279 4.07 -47.55 -19.77
N ASN A 280 3.46 -48.55 -20.41
CA ASN A 280 2.96 -49.75 -19.75
C ASN A 280 4.09 -50.75 -19.49
N ALA A 281 4.72 -50.67 -18.32
CA ALA A 281 5.74 -51.64 -17.89
C ALA A 281 5.08 -52.88 -17.28
N GLN A 282 5.49 -54.06 -17.73
CA GLN A 282 4.97 -55.34 -17.22
C GLN A 282 6.12 -56.16 -16.62
N TRP A 283 5.85 -56.84 -15.52
CA TRP A 283 6.75 -57.85 -14.98
C TRP A 283 6.61 -59.11 -15.84
N VAL A 284 7.72 -59.64 -16.35
CA VAL A 284 7.74 -60.81 -17.23
C VAL A 284 8.68 -61.89 -16.69
N GLY A 285 8.31 -63.14 -16.93
CA GLY A 285 9.13 -64.30 -16.60
C GLY A 285 10.33 -64.48 -17.54
N GLU A 286 11.26 -65.38 -17.20
CA GLU A 286 12.57 -65.58 -17.86
C GLU A 286 12.51 -65.90 -19.37
N MET A 287 11.36 -66.33 -19.89
CA MET A 287 11.16 -66.63 -21.33
C MET A 287 9.92 -65.95 -21.93
N GLU A 288 9.30 -64.98 -21.24
CA GLU A 288 8.12 -64.29 -21.78
C GLU A 288 8.52 -63.09 -22.66
N PRO A 289 7.93 -62.98 -23.87
CA PRO A 289 8.15 -61.81 -24.72
C PRO A 289 7.56 -60.57 -24.06
N HIS A 290 8.30 -59.45 -24.16
CA HIS A 290 7.88 -58.18 -23.59
C HIS A 290 7.05 -57.42 -24.63
N ASN A 291 5.98 -56.76 -24.19
CA ASN A 291 5.14 -55.95 -25.07
C ASN A 291 5.77 -54.58 -25.34
N GLU A 292 5.62 -54.08 -26.56
CA GLU A 292 6.06 -52.72 -26.93
C GLU A 292 5.21 -51.66 -26.20
N SER A 293 5.86 -50.57 -25.81
CA SER A 293 5.24 -49.46 -25.09
C SER A 293 5.42 -48.18 -25.89
N THR A 294 4.33 -47.61 -26.40
CA THR A 294 4.34 -46.37 -27.19
C THR A 294 4.00 -45.16 -26.32
N ILE A 295 4.73 -44.05 -26.50
CA ILE A 295 4.43 -42.77 -25.84
C ILE A 295 3.75 -41.85 -26.86
N THR A 296 2.63 -41.26 -26.47
CA THR A 296 1.89 -40.27 -27.27
C THR A 296 2.17 -38.85 -26.75
N PHE A 297 2.36 -37.90 -27.67
CA PHE A 297 2.50 -36.49 -27.35
C PHE A 297 1.34 -35.71 -27.97
N GLY A 298 0.66 -34.92 -27.15
CA GLY A 298 -0.32 -33.93 -27.57
C GLY A 298 0.27 -32.53 -27.54
N GLN A 299 -0.55 -31.55 -27.92
CA GLN A 299 -0.20 -30.13 -27.83
C GLN A 299 -1.41 -29.38 -27.27
N ARG A 300 -1.15 -28.42 -26.38
CA ARG A 300 -2.16 -27.48 -25.86
C ARG A 300 -1.68 -26.06 -26.17
N GLU A 301 -2.44 -25.35 -26.98
CA GLU A 301 -2.14 -23.96 -27.33
C GLU A 301 -2.91 -23.01 -26.41
N VAL A 302 -2.23 -21.95 -25.97
CA VAL A 302 -2.81 -20.82 -25.25
C VAL A 302 -2.75 -19.61 -26.17
N GLU A 303 -3.90 -19.22 -26.70
CA GLU A 303 -4.04 -18.05 -27.57
C GLU A 303 -4.11 -16.76 -26.74
N VAL A 304 -3.51 -15.69 -27.24
CA VAL A 304 -3.56 -14.36 -26.64
C VAL A 304 -4.67 -13.55 -27.31
N HIS A 305 -5.59 -13.02 -26.51
CA HIS A 305 -6.69 -12.18 -26.99
C HIS A 305 -6.48 -10.71 -26.62
N GLU A 306 -7.15 -9.82 -27.35
CA GLU A 306 -7.09 -8.38 -27.12
C GLU A 306 -8.32 -7.91 -26.35
N LEU A 307 -8.07 -7.24 -25.22
CA LEU A 307 -9.06 -6.48 -24.45
C LEU A 307 -8.81 -4.99 -24.73
N ALA A 308 -9.83 -4.28 -25.20
CA ALA A 308 -9.71 -2.87 -25.59
C ALA A 308 -10.97 -2.09 -25.23
N THR A 309 -10.79 -0.86 -24.78
CA THR A 309 -11.86 0.12 -24.58
C THR A 309 -11.35 1.53 -24.83
N PHE A 310 -12.25 2.50 -24.93
CA PHE A 310 -11.90 3.91 -25.02
C PHE A 310 -12.82 4.77 -24.18
N VAL A 311 -12.28 5.87 -23.64
CA VAL A 311 -13.04 6.88 -22.90
C VAL A 311 -12.79 8.25 -23.55
N ASP A 312 -13.87 8.99 -23.77
CA ASP A 312 -13.85 10.33 -24.35
C ASP A 312 -13.89 11.38 -23.23
N ILE A 313 -12.92 12.29 -23.19
CA ILE A 313 -12.84 13.39 -22.22
C ILE A 313 -12.86 14.72 -22.97
N SER A 314 -13.65 15.69 -22.50
CA SER A 314 -13.65 17.02 -23.10
C SER A 314 -12.37 17.78 -22.79
N ASN A 315 -11.83 18.53 -23.77
CA ASN A 315 -10.59 19.29 -23.57
C ASN A 315 -10.74 20.42 -22.56
N ARG A 316 -11.96 20.94 -22.37
CA ARG A 316 -12.25 21.93 -21.31
C ARG A 316 -12.08 21.29 -19.93
N LEU A 317 -12.69 20.13 -19.71
CA LEU A 317 -12.52 19.39 -18.46
C LEU A 317 -11.04 19.04 -18.19
N LEU A 318 -10.29 18.68 -19.23
CA LEU A 318 -8.86 18.36 -19.09
C LEU A 318 -8.00 19.60 -18.75
N GLN A 319 -8.42 20.79 -19.18
CA GLN A 319 -7.77 22.07 -18.84
C GLN A 319 -8.16 22.55 -17.44
N ASP A 320 -9.43 22.40 -17.08
CA ASP A 320 -10.00 22.90 -15.82
C ASP A 320 -9.71 21.95 -14.64
N ALA A 321 -9.60 20.64 -14.91
CA ALA A 321 -9.38 19.58 -13.92
C ALA A 321 -8.29 18.59 -14.38
N PRO A 322 -7.01 18.89 -14.15
CA PRO A 322 -5.90 18.01 -14.53
C PRO A 322 -5.96 16.60 -13.92
N ILE A 323 -6.66 16.42 -12.79
CA ILE A 323 -6.85 15.11 -12.15
C ILE A 323 -7.75 14.16 -12.95
N ALA A 324 -8.61 14.68 -13.83
CA ALA A 324 -9.58 13.88 -14.58
C ALA A 324 -8.90 12.82 -15.45
N GLU A 325 -7.74 13.12 -16.03
CA GLU A 325 -6.99 12.14 -16.83
C GLU A 325 -6.45 11.01 -15.95
N THR A 326 -5.86 11.33 -14.80
CA THR A 326 -5.33 10.34 -13.85
C THR A 326 -6.45 9.42 -13.35
N GLU A 327 -7.62 9.98 -13.07
CA GLU A 327 -8.78 9.21 -12.62
C GLU A 327 -9.31 8.28 -13.71
N VAL A 328 -9.42 8.76 -14.95
CA VAL A 328 -9.83 7.90 -16.07
C VAL A 328 -8.83 6.78 -16.31
N ARG A 329 -7.53 7.03 -16.16
CA ARG A 329 -6.50 5.97 -16.24
C ARG A 329 -6.64 4.94 -15.12
N ALA A 330 -6.97 5.36 -13.90
CA ALA A 330 -7.21 4.46 -12.78
C ALA A 330 -8.46 3.60 -13.01
N ALA A 331 -9.58 4.23 -13.41
CA ALA A 331 -10.83 3.53 -13.72
C ALA A 331 -10.66 2.51 -14.86
N LEU A 332 -9.88 2.86 -15.90
CA LEU A 332 -9.52 1.93 -16.98
C LEU A 332 -8.70 0.74 -16.46
N ALA A 333 -7.75 0.96 -15.55
CA ALA A 333 -6.97 -0.12 -14.97
C ALA A 333 -7.84 -1.08 -14.14
N GLU A 334 -8.78 -0.53 -13.36
CA GLU A 334 -9.72 -1.30 -12.55
C GLU A 334 -10.69 -2.13 -13.40
N ASP A 335 -11.27 -1.56 -14.46
CA ASP A 335 -12.15 -2.27 -15.39
C ASP A 335 -11.41 -3.42 -16.10
N PHE A 336 -10.17 -3.18 -16.55
CA PHE A 336 -9.35 -4.22 -17.16
C PHE A 336 -9.02 -5.35 -16.19
N GLY A 337 -8.68 -5.02 -14.93
CA GLY A 337 -8.43 -6.00 -13.89
C GLY A 337 -9.65 -6.88 -13.63
N LYS A 338 -10.83 -6.27 -13.50
CA LYS A 338 -12.10 -6.98 -13.29
C LYS A 338 -12.46 -7.89 -14.46
N LYS A 339 -12.42 -7.37 -15.69
CA LYS A 339 -12.75 -8.14 -16.90
C LYS A 339 -11.78 -9.29 -17.15
N GLU A 340 -10.50 -9.10 -16.83
CA GLU A 340 -9.50 -10.14 -16.90
C GLU A 340 -9.74 -11.24 -15.85
N ALA A 341 -10.02 -10.88 -14.59
CA ALA A 341 -10.34 -11.82 -13.53
C ALA A 341 -11.60 -12.65 -13.85
N GLU A 342 -12.66 -11.99 -14.33
CA GLU A 342 -13.90 -12.63 -14.80
C GLU A 342 -13.61 -13.61 -15.94
N ALA A 343 -12.80 -13.21 -16.93
CA ALA A 343 -12.46 -14.08 -18.06
C ALA A 343 -11.61 -15.30 -17.66
N PHE A 344 -10.72 -15.18 -16.68
CA PHE A 344 -9.95 -16.32 -16.19
C PHE A 344 -10.78 -17.36 -15.44
N LEU A 345 -11.93 -16.97 -14.89
CA LEU A 345 -12.87 -17.90 -14.26
C LEU A 345 -13.92 -18.42 -15.24
N TRP A 346 -14.56 -17.53 -15.99
CA TRP A 346 -15.77 -17.81 -16.79
C TRP A 346 -15.59 -17.62 -18.30
N GLY A 347 -14.38 -17.35 -18.77
CA GLY A 347 -14.14 -17.13 -20.19
C GLY A 347 -14.41 -18.36 -21.04
N THR A 348 -14.98 -18.16 -22.23
CA THR A 348 -15.41 -19.24 -23.12
C THR A 348 -14.29 -19.78 -24.01
N GLY A 349 -13.11 -19.14 -24.03
CA GLY A 349 -12.04 -19.44 -24.98
C GLY A 349 -12.27 -18.85 -26.39
N VAL A 350 -13.41 -18.19 -26.64
CA VAL A 350 -13.71 -17.56 -27.95
C VAL A 350 -13.54 -16.06 -27.83
N LYS A 351 -12.46 -15.52 -28.43
CA LYS A 351 -12.05 -14.10 -28.33
C LYS A 351 -11.77 -13.62 -26.89
N MET A 352 -11.67 -14.54 -25.95
CA MET A 352 -11.39 -14.31 -24.54
C MET A 352 -10.67 -15.54 -23.99
N PRO A 353 -9.88 -15.41 -22.90
CA PRO A 353 -9.26 -16.55 -22.22
C PRO A 353 -10.25 -17.69 -21.93
N GLU A 354 -9.75 -18.91 -21.86
CA GLU A 354 -10.53 -20.04 -21.36
C GLU A 354 -10.57 -19.98 -19.83
N GLY A 355 -11.77 -19.97 -19.28
CA GLY A 355 -12.02 -19.92 -17.84
C GLY A 355 -11.93 -21.29 -17.17
N VAL A 356 -11.45 -21.31 -15.92
CA VAL A 356 -11.37 -22.54 -15.12
C VAL A 356 -12.76 -23.16 -14.93
N MET A 357 -13.81 -22.37 -14.69
CA MET A 357 -15.16 -22.87 -14.42
C MET A 357 -15.88 -23.37 -15.67
N VAL A 358 -15.51 -22.90 -16.86
CA VAL A 358 -16.10 -23.35 -18.14
C VAL A 358 -15.45 -24.62 -18.68
N ASN A 359 -14.18 -24.88 -18.35
CA ASN A 359 -13.48 -26.05 -18.85
C ASN A 359 -14.16 -27.37 -18.41
N THR A 360 -14.68 -28.12 -19.38
CA THR A 360 -15.44 -29.36 -19.17
C THR A 360 -14.57 -30.57 -18.86
N ALA A 361 -13.25 -30.48 -19.07
CA ALA A 361 -12.31 -31.55 -18.74
C ALA A 361 -11.97 -31.59 -17.23
N ILE A 362 -12.37 -30.57 -16.46
CA ILE A 362 -12.26 -30.59 -15.00
C ILE A 362 -13.42 -31.43 -14.43
N PRO A 363 -13.14 -32.52 -13.71
CA PRO A 363 -14.19 -33.35 -13.15
C PRO A 363 -15.02 -32.62 -12.08
N GLU A 364 -16.32 -32.89 -12.06
CA GLU A 364 -17.27 -32.39 -11.08
C GLU A 364 -17.57 -33.47 -10.05
N VAL A 365 -17.72 -33.07 -8.78
CA VAL A 365 -18.19 -33.93 -7.68
C VAL A 365 -19.53 -33.39 -7.22
N ALA A 366 -20.55 -34.24 -7.22
CA ALA A 366 -21.88 -33.85 -6.77
C ALA A 366 -21.91 -33.66 -5.24
N ASN A 367 -22.55 -32.57 -4.82
CA ASN A 367 -22.77 -32.23 -3.41
C ASN A 367 -23.78 -33.16 -2.71
N GLY A 368 -24.63 -33.85 -3.47
CA GLY A 368 -25.71 -34.70 -2.95
C GLY A 368 -26.96 -33.92 -2.54
N HIS A 369 -26.93 -32.59 -2.60
CA HIS A 369 -28.05 -31.69 -2.36
C HIS A 369 -27.98 -30.49 -3.33
N ALA A 370 -29.14 -29.94 -3.70
CA ALA A 370 -29.24 -28.84 -4.66
C ALA A 370 -29.12 -27.43 -4.02
N ALA A 371 -29.40 -27.29 -2.72
CA ALA A 371 -29.43 -26.00 -2.02
C ALA A 371 -28.60 -25.95 -0.75
N ASN A 372 -28.44 -27.08 -0.04
CA ASN A 372 -27.68 -27.15 1.19
C ASN A 372 -26.28 -27.69 0.93
N LEU A 373 -25.25 -27.05 1.46
CA LEU A 373 -23.89 -27.52 1.32
C LEU A 373 -23.63 -28.70 2.27
N SER A 374 -23.14 -29.82 1.74
CA SER A 374 -22.80 -30.99 2.54
C SER A 374 -21.31 -30.99 2.92
N THR A 375 -21.01 -31.19 4.20
CA THR A 375 -19.62 -31.33 4.68
C THR A 375 -18.93 -32.56 4.10
N ASP A 376 -19.67 -33.66 3.94
CA ASP A 376 -19.14 -34.91 3.39
C ASP A 376 -18.74 -34.75 1.92
N ALA A 377 -19.48 -33.91 1.17
CA ALA A 377 -19.14 -33.60 -0.21
C ALA A 377 -17.82 -32.84 -0.34
N LEU A 378 -17.48 -31.95 0.60
CA LEU A 378 -16.19 -31.26 0.63
C LEU A 378 -15.05 -32.25 0.87
N ILE A 379 -15.24 -33.19 1.80
CA ILE A 379 -14.25 -34.25 2.05
C ILE A 379 -14.09 -35.10 0.80
N ARG A 380 -15.18 -35.55 0.18
CA ARG A 380 -15.14 -36.33 -1.06
C ARG A 380 -14.42 -35.57 -2.17
N LEU A 381 -14.73 -34.29 -2.38
CA LEU A 381 -14.10 -33.45 -3.39
C LEU A 381 -12.58 -33.33 -3.19
N MET A 382 -12.12 -33.17 -1.94
CA MET A 382 -10.69 -33.11 -1.63
C MET A 382 -9.99 -34.46 -1.86
N TYR A 383 -10.62 -35.57 -1.46
CA TYR A 383 -10.03 -36.92 -1.56
C TYR A 383 -10.18 -37.56 -2.94
N ASP A 384 -11.02 -37.03 -3.83
CA ASP A 384 -11.11 -37.45 -5.23
C ASP A 384 -9.87 -37.04 -6.04
N LEU A 385 -9.11 -36.04 -5.56
CA LEU A 385 -7.81 -35.69 -6.13
C LEU A 385 -6.70 -36.62 -5.62
N PRO A 386 -5.79 -37.06 -6.52
CA PRO A 386 -4.55 -37.74 -6.11
C PRO A 386 -3.77 -36.93 -5.07
N GLN A 387 -3.13 -37.61 -4.12
CA GLN A 387 -2.43 -36.99 -2.99
C GLN A 387 -1.42 -35.91 -3.42
N ALA A 388 -0.71 -36.11 -4.53
CA ALA A 388 0.28 -35.17 -5.05
C ALA A 388 -0.31 -33.81 -5.46
N TYR A 389 -1.55 -33.79 -5.95
CA TYR A 389 -2.26 -32.56 -6.31
C TYR A 389 -3.01 -31.97 -5.12
N ARG A 390 -3.63 -32.84 -4.33
CA ARG A 390 -4.31 -32.47 -3.08
C ARG A 390 -3.37 -31.79 -2.08
N SER A 391 -2.09 -32.16 -2.03
CA SER A 391 -1.14 -31.55 -1.08
C SER A 391 -0.80 -30.09 -1.38
N ARG A 392 -1.10 -29.60 -2.58
CA ARG A 392 -0.83 -28.23 -3.05
C ARG A 392 -2.10 -27.46 -3.38
N GLY A 393 -3.27 -28.09 -3.26
CA GLY A 393 -4.54 -27.50 -3.61
C GLY A 393 -5.01 -26.45 -2.61
N ALA A 394 -5.71 -25.44 -3.13
CA ALA A 394 -6.41 -24.43 -2.37
C ALA A 394 -7.91 -24.49 -2.68
N TRP A 395 -8.74 -24.08 -1.72
CA TRP A 395 -10.16 -23.90 -1.92
C TRP A 395 -10.40 -22.54 -2.55
N ALA A 396 -11.25 -22.43 -3.56
CA ALA A 396 -11.77 -21.15 -4.02
C ALA A 396 -13.29 -21.15 -4.01
N MET A 397 -13.84 -20.06 -3.48
CA MET A 397 -15.27 -19.79 -3.34
C MET A 397 -15.48 -18.29 -3.12
N ASN A 398 -16.71 -17.81 -3.23
CA ASN A 398 -17.05 -16.44 -2.87
C ASN A 398 -17.31 -16.28 -1.36
N GLY A 399 -17.31 -15.04 -0.86
CA GLY A 399 -17.48 -14.73 0.56
C GLY A 399 -18.83 -15.16 1.15
N THR A 400 -19.89 -15.18 0.34
CA THR A 400 -21.23 -15.66 0.75
C THR A 400 -21.23 -17.18 1.00
N THR A 401 -20.63 -17.96 0.10
CA THR A 401 -20.43 -19.41 0.26
C THR A 401 -19.55 -19.72 1.47
N LEU A 402 -18.50 -18.92 1.69
CA LEU A 402 -17.64 -19.03 2.86
C LEU A 402 -18.40 -18.73 4.17
N GLY A 403 -19.28 -17.72 4.16
CA GLY A 403 -20.19 -17.42 5.28
C GLY A 403 -21.13 -18.58 5.59
N ILE A 404 -21.68 -19.24 4.56
CA ILE A 404 -22.52 -20.43 4.73
C ILE A 404 -21.72 -21.58 5.35
N LEU A 405 -20.51 -21.86 4.85
CA LEU A 405 -19.61 -22.87 5.42
C LEU A 405 -19.31 -22.63 6.89
N ARG A 406 -19.09 -21.37 7.27
CA ARG A 406 -18.83 -20.97 8.66
C ARG A 406 -20.03 -21.16 9.59
N THR A 407 -21.24 -21.09 9.06
CA THR A 407 -22.47 -21.29 9.83
C THR A 407 -22.92 -22.74 9.91
N LEU A 408 -22.21 -23.68 9.25
CA LEU A 408 -22.52 -25.11 9.32
C LEU A 408 -22.33 -25.64 10.75
N LYS A 409 -23.36 -26.35 11.23
CA LYS A 409 -23.42 -26.93 12.57
C LYS A 409 -23.57 -28.44 12.52
N ASP A 410 -23.04 -29.10 13.54
CA ASP A 410 -23.31 -30.51 13.80
C ASP A 410 -24.72 -30.70 14.40
N THR A 411 -25.10 -31.96 14.63
CA THR A 411 -26.40 -32.32 15.23
C THR A 411 -26.56 -31.82 16.68
N GLN A 412 -25.48 -31.35 17.31
CA GLN A 412 -25.40 -30.82 18.66
C GLN A 412 -25.37 -29.29 18.68
N GLY A 413 -25.51 -28.65 17.51
CA GLY A 413 -25.54 -27.20 17.33
C GLY A 413 -24.17 -26.51 17.41
N GLN A 414 -23.07 -27.26 17.44
CA GLN A 414 -21.71 -26.73 17.42
C GLN A 414 -21.26 -26.43 15.99
N TYR A 415 -20.52 -25.34 15.80
CA TYR A 415 -19.93 -25.03 14.50
C TYR A 415 -18.88 -26.07 14.13
N ILE A 416 -19.03 -26.66 12.94
CA ILE A 416 -18.14 -27.71 12.41
C ILE A 416 -16.76 -27.12 12.09
N TRP A 417 -16.76 -25.89 11.59
CA TRP A 417 -15.54 -25.15 11.28
C TRP A 417 -15.35 -24.01 12.27
N GLN A 418 -14.20 -24.00 12.95
CA GLN A 418 -13.78 -22.95 13.85
C GLN A 418 -12.40 -22.48 13.39
N THR A 419 -12.27 -21.19 13.08
CA THR A 419 -10.96 -20.61 12.78
C THR A 419 -10.12 -20.54 14.05
N SER A 420 -8.80 -20.61 13.91
CA SER A 420 -7.90 -20.26 15.01
C SER A 420 -8.09 -18.78 15.35
N LEU A 421 -8.39 -18.45 16.61
CA LEU A 421 -8.47 -17.06 17.11
C LEU A 421 -7.12 -16.32 17.09
N GLN A 422 -6.06 -16.97 16.62
CA GLN A 422 -4.70 -16.42 16.56
C GLN A 422 -4.55 -15.59 15.28
N ALA A 423 -4.28 -14.29 15.44
CA ALA A 423 -4.14 -13.37 14.31
C ALA A 423 -3.03 -13.81 13.34
N GLY A 424 -3.32 -13.77 12.03
CA GLY A 424 -2.32 -13.94 10.97
C GLY A 424 -2.18 -15.32 10.33
N GLN A 425 -2.95 -16.34 10.75
CA GLN A 425 -3.04 -17.59 9.98
C GLN A 425 -4.15 -17.50 8.92
N PRO A 426 -3.86 -17.87 7.65
CA PRO A 426 -4.90 -17.96 6.62
C PRO A 426 -6.01 -18.91 7.05
N GLU A 427 -7.25 -18.58 6.70
CA GLU A 427 -8.38 -19.48 6.92
C GLU A 427 -8.13 -20.80 6.20
N THR A 428 -8.20 -21.91 6.94
CA THR A 428 -8.00 -23.24 6.38
C THR A 428 -9.23 -24.11 6.52
N ILE A 429 -9.58 -24.80 5.44
CA ILE A 429 -10.61 -25.83 5.39
C ILE A 429 -9.91 -27.16 5.11
N LEU A 430 -10.10 -28.15 5.99
CA LEU A 430 -9.42 -29.47 5.90
C LEU A 430 -7.88 -29.34 5.80
N GLY A 431 -7.30 -28.35 6.47
CA GLY A 431 -5.85 -28.09 6.47
C GLY A 431 -5.30 -27.46 5.17
N ARG A 432 -6.17 -26.87 4.34
CA ARG A 432 -5.81 -26.22 3.08
C ARG A 432 -6.30 -24.78 3.04
N PRO A 433 -5.55 -23.86 2.42
CA PRO A 433 -5.89 -22.44 2.38
C PRO A 433 -7.17 -22.21 1.57
N VAL A 434 -7.91 -21.17 1.94
CA VAL A 434 -9.06 -20.64 1.20
C VAL A 434 -8.65 -19.39 0.44
N ILE A 435 -9.08 -19.29 -0.81
CA ILE A 435 -8.95 -18.14 -1.69
C ILE A 435 -10.35 -17.60 -1.93
N GLU A 436 -10.58 -16.36 -1.53
CA GLU A 436 -11.83 -15.70 -1.82
C GLU A 436 -11.82 -15.18 -3.26
N MET A 437 -12.75 -15.69 -4.07
CA MET A 437 -12.96 -15.27 -5.45
C MET A 437 -14.39 -14.77 -5.59
N VAL A 438 -14.54 -13.45 -5.65
CA VAL A 438 -15.84 -12.76 -5.66
C VAL A 438 -16.65 -13.08 -6.92
N ASP A 439 -15.99 -13.44 -8.02
CA ASP A 439 -16.64 -13.74 -9.30
C ASP A 439 -17.17 -15.19 -9.40
N LEU A 440 -16.99 -16.02 -8.36
CA LEU A 440 -17.60 -17.35 -8.31
C LEU A 440 -19.10 -17.27 -8.01
N GLU A 441 -19.85 -18.22 -8.56
CA GLU A 441 -21.29 -18.34 -8.37
C GLU A 441 -21.66 -18.61 -6.91
N ASP A 442 -22.81 -18.10 -6.49
CA ASP A 442 -23.44 -18.46 -5.22
C ASP A 442 -23.95 -19.90 -5.22
N ILE A 443 -24.23 -20.41 -4.02
CA ILE A 443 -24.86 -21.72 -3.85
C ILE A 443 -26.28 -21.71 -4.43
N ALA A 444 -26.45 -22.34 -5.59
CA ALA A 444 -27.75 -22.58 -6.21
C ALA A 444 -27.76 -23.89 -7.00
N ALA A 445 -28.95 -24.39 -7.35
CA ALA A 445 -29.10 -25.68 -8.02
C ALA A 445 -28.34 -25.72 -9.36
N ASN A 446 -27.59 -26.81 -9.61
CA ASN A 446 -26.74 -27.02 -10.78
C ASN A 446 -25.58 -26.02 -10.97
N GLN A 447 -25.27 -25.22 -9.95
CA GLN A 447 -24.14 -24.29 -9.99
C GLN A 447 -22.90 -24.93 -9.36
N ASN A 448 -21.74 -24.34 -9.67
CA ASN A 448 -20.44 -24.82 -9.19
C ASN A 448 -19.79 -23.77 -8.26
N PRO A 449 -20.31 -23.56 -7.03
CA PRO A 449 -19.87 -22.47 -6.16
C PRO A 449 -18.47 -22.66 -5.57
N ILE A 450 -17.96 -23.90 -5.54
CA ILE A 450 -16.67 -24.24 -4.95
C ILE A 450 -15.82 -24.98 -5.97
N ILE A 451 -14.56 -24.59 -6.07
CA ILE A 451 -13.52 -25.32 -6.78
C ILE A 451 -12.34 -25.59 -5.85
N TYR A 452 -11.77 -26.78 -5.95
CA TYR A 452 -10.58 -27.15 -5.20
C TYR A 452 -9.51 -27.67 -6.15
N GLY A 453 -8.29 -27.18 -6.00
CA GLY A 453 -7.19 -27.62 -6.85
C GLY A 453 -5.96 -26.74 -6.75
N ASP A 454 -4.92 -27.12 -7.50
CA ASP A 454 -3.70 -26.33 -7.58
C ASP A 454 -3.78 -25.36 -8.76
N PHE A 455 -4.01 -24.09 -8.43
CA PHE A 455 -4.18 -23.00 -9.40
C PHE A 455 -2.95 -22.74 -10.27
N GLN A 456 -1.75 -23.25 -9.91
CA GLN A 456 -0.58 -23.19 -10.80
C GLN A 456 -0.77 -24.00 -12.09
N ALA A 457 -1.77 -24.87 -12.15
CA ALA A 457 -2.18 -25.58 -13.38
C ALA A 457 -2.86 -24.67 -14.41
N TYR A 458 -3.35 -23.50 -13.98
CA TYR A 458 -3.82 -22.45 -14.86
C TYR A 458 -2.65 -21.60 -15.33
N ARG A 459 -2.56 -21.37 -16.65
CA ARG A 459 -1.47 -20.62 -17.26
C ARG A 459 -2.00 -19.33 -17.82
N ILE A 460 -1.47 -18.21 -17.33
CA ILE A 460 -1.67 -16.89 -17.88
C ILE A 460 -0.49 -16.54 -18.77
N VAL A 461 -0.77 -16.03 -19.95
CA VAL A 461 0.21 -15.60 -20.94
C VAL A 461 0.00 -14.13 -21.23
N ASP A 462 0.91 -13.27 -20.75
CA ASP A 462 0.86 -11.84 -21.00
C ASP A 462 1.71 -11.50 -22.21
N ARG A 463 1.14 -10.75 -23.16
CA ARG A 463 1.88 -10.28 -24.34
C ARG A 463 2.12 -8.79 -24.33
N LEU A 464 1.04 -8.04 -24.14
CA LEU A 464 1.09 -6.59 -24.04
C LEU A 464 0.49 -6.22 -22.68
N SER A 465 1.32 -5.63 -21.82
CA SER A 465 0.84 -4.91 -20.66
C SER A 465 -0.16 -3.83 -21.08
N MET A 466 -0.95 -3.32 -20.13
CA MET A 466 -1.89 -2.26 -20.43
C MET A 466 -1.19 -1.07 -21.11
N SER A 467 -1.60 -0.78 -22.34
CA SER A 467 -1.12 0.33 -23.14
C SER A 467 -2.22 1.37 -23.24
N ILE A 468 -1.90 2.59 -22.85
CA ILE A 468 -2.82 3.73 -22.92
C ILE A 468 -2.31 4.69 -24.00
N LEU A 469 -3.13 4.88 -25.04
CA LEU A 469 -2.89 5.82 -26.12
C LEU A 469 -3.86 6.99 -26.00
N VAL A 470 -3.32 8.20 -25.87
CA VAL A 470 -4.12 9.43 -25.87
C VAL A 470 -4.18 9.97 -27.30
N ASP A 471 -5.39 10.03 -27.86
CA ASP A 471 -5.67 10.53 -29.20
C ASP A 471 -6.43 11.87 -29.14
N PRO A 472 -5.72 13.00 -29.31
CA PRO A 472 -6.34 14.32 -29.41
C PRO A 472 -6.82 14.67 -30.82
N TYR A 473 -6.55 13.82 -31.82
CA TYR A 473 -6.70 14.17 -33.23
C TYR A 473 -8.04 13.69 -33.81
N SER A 474 -8.47 12.47 -33.51
CA SER A 474 -9.69 11.89 -34.12
C SER A 474 -10.96 12.71 -33.87
N ARG A 475 -11.03 13.40 -32.72
CA ARG A 475 -12.15 14.29 -32.35
C ARG A 475 -11.72 15.73 -32.04
N ALA A 476 -10.65 16.19 -32.68
CA ALA A 476 -10.13 17.55 -32.51
C ALA A 476 -11.19 18.64 -32.80
N ARG A 477 -12.05 18.42 -33.81
CA ARG A 477 -13.13 19.36 -34.19
C ARG A 477 -14.18 19.52 -33.09
N GLU A 478 -14.46 18.44 -32.37
CA GLU A 478 -15.42 18.40 -31.25
C GLU A 478 -14.78 18.85 -29.93
N ARG A 479 -13.46 19.11 -29.91
CA ARG A 479 -12.67 19.43 -28.71
C ARG A 479 -12.73 18.33 -27.65
N ILE A 480 -12.69 17.07 -28.10
CA ILE A 480 -12.67 15.88 -27.26
C ILE A 480 -11.35 15.16 -27.49
N THR A 481 -10.70 14.75 -26.40
CA THR A 481 -9.54 13.85 -26.41
C THR A 481 -10.02 12.45 -26.05
N ARG A 482 -9.65 11.46 -26.87
CA ARG A 482 -9.99 10.06 -26.65
C ARG A 482 -8.82 9.33 -26.02
N ILE A 483 -9.06 8.61 -24.94
CA ILE A 483 -8.07 7.76 -24.28
C ILE A 483 -8.41 6.31 -24.64
N HIS A 484 -7.56 5.69 -25.46
CA HIS A 484 -7.64 4.27 -25.79
C HIS A 484 -6.84 3.46 -24.77
N ALA A 485 -7.43 2.42 -24.20
CA ALA A 485 -6.72 1.42 -23.42
C ALA A 485 -6.78 0.07 -24.15
N THR A 486 -5.64 -0.60 -24.24
CA THR A 486 -5.51 -1.93 -24.84
C THR A 486 -4.63 -2.82 -23.97
N ARG A 487 -4.96 -4.11 -23.90
CA ARG A 487 -4.19 -5.14 -23.19
C ARG A 487 -4.30 -6.43 -23.98
N ARG A 488 -3.21 -7.20 -24.05
CA ARG A 488 -3.23 -8.51 -24.72
C ARG A 488 -2.81 -9.60 -23.76
N VAL A 489 -3.76 -10.47 -23.46
CA VAL A 489 -3.61 -11.55 -22.48
C VAL A 489 -4.31 -12.83 -22.96
N GLY A 490 -3.69 -13.96 -22.66
CA GLY A 490 -4.24 -15.29 -22.84
C GLY A 490 -4.30 -16.04 -21.52
N GLY A 491 -5.18 -17.02 -21.44
CA GLY A 491 -5.33 -17.86 -20.27
C GLY A 491 -5.97 -19.19 -20.65
N ALA A 492 -5.43 -20.29 -20.12
CA ALA A 492 -6.01 -21.61 -20.31
C ALA A 492 -5.61 -22.60 -19.20
N VAL A 493 -6.43 -23.64 -19.05
CA VAL A 493 -6.15 -24.76 -18.14
C VAL A 493 -5.20 -25.73 -18.84
N LEU A 494 -3.98 -25.90 -18.33
CA LEU A 494 -3.01 -26.85 -18.91
C LEU A 494 -3.19 -28.27 -18.36
N GLN A 495 -3.58 -28.41 -17.11
CA GLN A 495 -3.75 -29.70 -16.43
C GLN A 495 -5.09 -29.75 -15.69
N PRO A 496 -6.19 -30.09 -16.38
CA PRO A 496 -7.54 -30.16 -15.78
C PRO A 496 -7.62 -31.14 -14.60
N ALA A 497 -6.82 -32.22 -14.63
CA ALA A 497 -6.79 -33.24 -13.58
C ALA A 497 -6.40 -32.70 -12.18
N ARG A 498 -5.82 -31.50 -12.08
CA ARG A 498 -5.41 -30.84 -10.83
C ARG A 498 -6.55 -30.07 -10.14
N PHE A 499 -7.74 -30.04 -10.73
CA PHE A 499 -8.92 -29.36 -10.20
C PHE A 499 -10.08 -30.32 -10.01
N ARG A 500 -10.98 -29.97 -9.09
CA ARG A 500 -12.32 -30.53 -8.93
C ARG A 500 -13.33 -29.43 -8.64
N LYS A 501 -14.47 -29.49 -9.30
CA LYS A 501 -15.60 -28.57 -9.07
C LYS A 501 -16.64 -29.24 -8.19
N LEU A 502 -17.18 -28.52 -7.22
CA LEU A 502 -18.31 -28.99 -6.43
C LEU A 502 -19.59 -28.57 -7.13
N ARG A 503 -20.37 -29.53 -7.59
CA ARG A 503 -21.65 -29.26 -8.22
C ARG A 503 -22.80 -29.38 -7.24
N MET A 504 -23.65 -28.38 -7.17
CA MET A 504 -24.88 -28.38 -6.38
C MET A 504 -25.97 -29.22 -7.06
N SER A 505 -25.77 -30.54 -7.07
CA SER A 505 -26.66 -31.56 -7.62
C SER A 505 -26.88 -32.67 -6.60
N THR A 506 -28.03 -33.34 -6.70
CA THR A 506 -28.36 -34.55 -5.91
C THR A 506 -27.57 -35.78 -6.36
N THR A 507 -27.13 -35.81 -7.61
CA THR A 507 -26.39 -36.93 -8.24
C THR A 507 -25.26 -36.41 -9.11
#